data_AF-A0A424T2G5-F1
#
_entry.id   AF-A0A424T2G5-F1
#
_cell.length_a   1.000
_cell.length_b   1.000
_cell.length_c   1.000
_cell.angle_alpha   90.00
_cell.angle_beta   90.00
_cell.angle_gamma   90.00
#
_symmetry.space_group_name_H-M   'P 1'
#
loop_
_entity.id
_entity.type
_entity.pdbx_description
1 polymer ?
#
loop_
_entity_poly.entity_id
_entity_poly.type
_entity_poly.pdbx_seq_one_letter_code
_entity_poly.pdbx_strand_id
1 'polypeptide(L)'
;VDIIDEAVRGEGHFLGAADTLDRMTTEYLYPALADRASPEEWEAGGRASLFQRAQQFAERVLAEHFPSHLAPDVEARLRATYDIRLSPEAMAPVPSTVTQNQKQRDHRA
;
A
#
# COMPACT_ATOMS: atom_id res chain seq x y z
N VAL A 1 15.76 -22.85 -24.34
CA VAL A 1 15.92 -24.32 -24.25
C VAL A 1 17.15 -24.64 -23.41
N ASP A 2 18.25 -23.92 -23.60
CA ASP A 2 19.51 -24.09 -22.86
C ASP A 2 19.35 -23.99 -21.33
N ILE A 3 18.62 -22.99 -20.83
CA ILE A 3 18.33 -22.86 -19.39
C ILE A 3 17.60 -24.09 -18.79
N ILE A 4 16.76 -24.76 -19.59
CA ILE A 4 16.03 -25.95 -19.15
C ILE A 4 16.99 -27.14 -19.01
N ASP A 5 17.93 -27.32 -19.95
CA ASP A 5 18.93 -28.39 -19.86
C ASP A 5 19.88 -28.15 -18.67
N GLU A 6 20.29 -26.90 -18.44
CA GLU A 6 21.12 -26.50 -17.29
C GLU A 6 20.42 -26.76 -15.95
N ALA A 7 19.14 -26.41 -15.82
CA ALA A 7 18.39 -26.70 -14.59
C ALA A 7 18.23 -28.21 -14.35
N VAL A 8 17.99 -29.00 -15.41
CA VAL A 8 17.78 -30.46 -15.27
C VAL A 8 19.07 -31.19 -14.92
N ARG A 9 20.21 -30.76 -15.47
CA ARG A 9 21.52 -31.42 -15.25
C ARG A 9 22.35 -30.79 -14.13
N GLY A 10 22.00 -29.58 -13.71
CA GLY A 10 22.70 -28.78 -12.71
C GLY A 10 21.95 -28.71 -11.38
N GLU A 11 21.64 -27.50 -10.92
CA GLU A 11 21.12 -27.23 -9.56
C GLU A 11 19.69 -27.75 -9.32
N GLY A 12 18.96 -28.15 -10.35
CA GLY A 12 17.59 -28.66 -10.22
C GLY A 12 16.50 -27.58 -10.14
N HIS A 13 16.86 -26.29 -10.25
CA HIS A 13 15.91 -25.18 -10.23
C HIS A 13 16.39 -23.97 -11.03
N PHE A 14 15.50 -23.04 -11.32
CA PHE A 14 15.78 -21.82 -12.08
C PHE A 14 16.10 -20.60 -11.21
N LEU A 15 15.99 -20.70 -9.89
CA LEU A 15 16.00 -19.53 -8.99
C LEU A 15 17.28 -18.69 -9.05
N GLY A 16 18.43 -19.31 -9.31
CA GLY A 16 19.73 -18.64 -9.45
C GLY A 16 20.13 -18.31 -10.89
N ALA A 17 19.33 -18.69 -11.89
CA ALA A 17 19.70 -18.48 -13.28
C ALA A 17 19.61 -17.00 -13.66
N ALA A 18 20.60 -16.49 -14.39
CA ALA A 18 20.68 -15.08 -14.80
C ALA A 18 19.40 -14.60 -15.50
N ASP A 19 18.91 -15.39 -16.45
CA ASP A 19 17.64 -15.15 -17.17
C ASP A 19 16.41 -15.06 -16.25
N THR A 20 16.38 -15.83 -15.16
CA THR A 20 15.28 -15.78 -14.18
C THR A 20 15.39 -14.53 -13.32
N LEU A 21 16.60 -14.16 -12.90
CA LEU A 21 16.85 -12.95 -12.13
C LEU A 21 16.50 -11.69 -12.94
N ASP A 22 16.89 -11.64 -14.22
CA ASP A 22 16.62 -10.51 -15.11
C ASP A 22 15.11 -10.29 -15.32
N ARG A 23 14.34 -11.37 -15.36
CA ARG A 23 12.89 -11.33 -15.59
C ARG A 23 12.06 -11.25 -14.30
N MET A 24 12.70 -11.48 -13.14
CA MET A 24 11.99 -11.70 -11.88
C MET A 24 11.05 -10.54 -11.53
N THR A 25 11.44 -9.31 -11.85
CA THR A 25 10.67 -8.10 -11.51
C THR A 25 9.99 -7.44 -12.71
N THR A 26 10.23 -7.93 -13.93
CA THR A 26 9.73 -7.30 -15.17
C THR A 26 8.57 -8.08 -15.79
N GLU A 27 8.60 -9.41 -15.75
CA GLU A 27 7.63 -10.29 -16.41
C GLU A 27 6.50 -10.75 -15.46
N TYR A 28 6.64 -10.49 -14.16
CA TYR A 28 5.70 -10.93 -13.13
C TYR A 28 4.97 -9.75 -12.49
N LEU A 29 3.65 -9.88 -12.37
CA LEU A 29 2.85 -8.96 -11.58
C LEU A 29 2.99 -9.30 -10.09
N TYR A 30 3.47 -8.34 -9.30
CA TYR A 30 3.46 -8.40 -7.85
C TYR A 30 2.30 -7.55 -7.32
N PRO A 31 1.16 -8.15 -6.92
CA PRO A 31 0.01 -7.38 -6.50
C PRO A 31 0.31 -6.64 -5.21
N ALA A 32 0.00 -5.35 -5.15
CA ALA A 32 0.35 -4.49 -4.02
C ALA A 32 -0.32 -4.88 -2.70
N LEU A 33 -1.50 -5.54 -2.76
CA LEU A 33 -2.31 -5.84 -1.58
C LEU A 33 -2.45 -7.35 -1.29
N ALA A 34 -2.14 -8.22 -2.25
CA ALA A 34 -2.30 -9.66 -2.06
C ALA A 34 -1.31 -10.17 -1.01
N ASP A 35 -1.81 -10.99 -0.09
CA ASP A 35 -0.96 -11.68 0.87
C ASP A 35 -0.33 -12.92 0.21
N ARG A 36 0.99 -13.03 0.31
CA ARG A 36 1.77 -14.15 -0.26
C ARG A 36 2.49 -14.95 0.83
N ALA A 37 2.16 -14.69 2.10
CA ALA A 37 2.66 -15.45 3.23
C ALA A 37 2.20 -16.92 3.15
N SER A 38 2.91 -17.80 3.86
CA SER A 38 2.43 -19.18 4.01
C SER A 38 1.09 -19.20 4.78
N PRO A 39 0.29 -20.27 4.67
CA PRO A 39 -0.93 -20.40 5.46
C PRO A 39 -0.68 -20.20 6.97
N GLU A 40 0.40 -20.75 7.51
CA GLU A 40 0.76 -20.63 8.93
C GLU A 40 1.07 -19.18 9.32
N GLU A 41 1.83 -18.47 8.49
CA GLU A 41 2.17 -17.05 8.70
C GLU A 41 0.93 -16.16 8.60
N TRP A 42 0.05 -16.40 7.62
CA TRP A 42 -1.22 -15.69 7.48
C TRP A 42 -2.14 -15.92 8.68
N GLU A 43 -2.19 -17.15 9.19
CA GLU A 43 -2.95 -17.47 10.39
C GLU A 43 -2.39 -16.78 11.64
N ALA A 44 -1.08 -16.81 11.83
CA ALA A 44 -0.41 -16.11 12.93
C ALA A 44 -0.55 -14.59 12.83
N GLY A 45 -0.62 -14.06 11.60
CA GLY A 45 -0.82 -12.64 11.28
C GLY A 45 -2.26 -12.14 11.44
N GLY A 46 -3.17 -12.96 11.97
CA GLY A 46 -4.54 -12.53 12.28
C GLY A 46 -5.55 -12.73 11.13
N ARG A 47 -5.20 -13.54 10.13
CA ARG A 47 -6.12 -14.03 9.09
C ARG A 47 -6.83 -12.92 8.30
N ALA A 48 -6.10 -11.84 7.99
CA ALA A 48 -6.67 -10.69 7.30
C ALA A 48 -7.14 -11.09 5.89
N SER A 49 -8.42 -10.81 5.60
CA SER A 49 -8.98 -10.91 4.26
C SER A 49 -8.43 -9.80 3.35
N LEU A 50 -8.51 -10.02 2.03
CA LEU A 50 -8.13 -9.01 1.04
C LEU A 50 -8.96 -7.71 1.20
N PHE A 51 -10.24 -7.81 1.55
CA PHE A 51 -11.09 -6.65 1.78
C PHE A 51 -10.64 -5.81 2.98
N GLN A 52 -10.26 -6.45 4.09
CA GLN A 52 -9.72 -5.75 5.26
C GLN A 52 -8.41 -5.04 4.91
N ARG A 53 -7.51 -5.68 4.16
CA ARG A 53 -6.26 -5.06 3.70
C ARG A 53 -6.53 -3.88 2.76
N ALA A 54 -7.50 -4.00 1.86
CA ALA A 54 -7.92 -2.92 0.97
C ALA A 54 -8.53 -1.74 1.73
N GLN A 55 -9.36 -2.01 2.74
CA GLN A 55 -9.93 -0.97 3.60
C GLN A 55 -8.82 -0.23 4.36
N GLN A 56 -7.90 -0.94 5.00
CA GLN A 56 -6.76 -0.35 5.70
C GLN A 56 -5.89 0.49 4.76
N PHE A 57 -5.67 0.01 3.53
CA PHE A 57 -4.94 0.78 2.52
C PHE A 57 -5.67 2.08 2.16
N ALA A 58 -6.98 2.02 1.91
CA ALA A 58 -7.78 3.20 1.59
C ALA A 58 -7.79 4.22 2.73
N GLU A 59 -8.00 3.76 3.97
CA GLU A 59 -7.97 4.61 5.16
C GLU A 59 -6.62 5.32 5.32
N ARG A 60 -5.51 4.59 5.12
CA ARG A 60 -4.16 5.17 5.15
C ARG A 60 -3.95 6.20 4.05
N VAL A 61 -4.31 5.88 2.81
CA VAL A 61 -4.14 6.81 1.67
C VAL A 61 -4.93 8.10 1.91
N LEU A 62 -6.17 7.99 2.37
CA LEU A 62 -7.01 9.16 2.67
C LEU A 62 -6.47 10.00 3.85
N ALA A 63 -5.76 9.37 4.79
CA ALA A 63 -5.18 10.05 5.95
C ALA A 63 -3.83 10.73 5.64
N GLU A 64 -3.05 10.20 4.70
CA GLU A 64 -1.64 10.57 4.51
C GLU A 64 -1.33 11.21 3.15
N HIS A 65 -2.16 11.00 2.13
CA HIS A 65 -1.86 11.43 0.77
C HIS A 65 -2.66 12.66 0.35
N PHE A 66 -1.99 13.82 0.35
CA PHE A 66 -2.56 15.12 -0.04
C PHE A 66 -1.81 15.71 -1.25
N PRO A 67 -2.22 15.43 -2.49
CA PRO A 67 -1.52 15.92 -3.69
C PRO A 67 -1.54 17.45 -3.81
N SER A 68 -0.39 18.04 -4.13
CA SER A 68 -0.21 19.50 -4.29
C SER A 68 0.25 19.91 -5.70
N HIS A 69 -0.12 19.12 -6.72
CA HIS A 69 0.34 19.32 -8.09
C HIS A 69 -0.39 20.46 -8.85
N LEU A 70 -1.50 20.97 -8.33
CA LEU A 70 -2.20 22.12 -8.91
C LEU A 70 -1.60 23.43 -8.42
N ALA A 71 -1.43 24.39 -9.34
CA ALA A 71 -1.09 25.75 -8.98
C ALA A 71 -2.25 26.44 -8.22
N PRO A 72 -1.98 27.28 -7.20
CA PRO A 72 -3.03 27.87 -6.36
C PRO A 72 -4.08 28.69 -7.12
N ASP A 73 -3.69 29.37 -8.20
CA ASP A 73 -4.58 30.15 -9.06
C ASP A 73 -5.57 29.26 -9.83
N VAL A 74 -5.11 28.09 -10.28
CA VAL A 74 -5.94 27.10 -10.95
C VAL A 74 -6.95 26.50 -9.97
N GLU A 75 -6.51 26.14 -8.76
CA GLU A 75 -7.39 25.61 -7.72
C GLU A 75 -8.48 26.62 -7.33
N ALA A 76 -8.11 27.89 -7.14
CA ALA A 76 -9.07 28.96 -6.84
C ALA A 76 -10.11 29.12 -7.96
N ARG A 77 -9.70 29.10 -9.22
CA ARG A 77 -10.60 29.18 -10.37
C ARG A 77 -11.56 27.99 -10.43
N LEU A 78 -11.08 26.77 -10.18
CA LEU A 78 -11.91 25.57 -10.17
C LEU A 78 -12.99 25.63 -9.08
N ARG A 79 -12.60 26.01 -7.86
CA ARG A 79 -13.52 26.14 -6.71
C ARG A 79 -14.54 27.28 -6.88
N ALA A 80 -14.21 28.32 -7.64
CA ALA A 80 -15.17 29.36 -8.00
C ALA A 80 -16.16 28.90 -9.09
N THR A 81 -15.76 27.95 -9.94
CA THR A 81 -16.55 27.49 -11.09
C THR A 81 -17.48 26.34 -10.73
N TYR A 82 -17.07 25.46 -9.81
CA TYR A 82 -17.77 24.22 -9.45
C TYR A 82 -18.14 24.20 -7.96
N ASP A 83 -19.26 23.56 -7.61
CA ASP A 83 -19.70 23.35 -6.20
C ASP A 83 -18.84 22.28 -5.50
N ILE A 84 -17.57 22.60 -5.25
CA ILE A 84 -16.64 21.72 -4.54
C ILE A 84 -16.88 21.86 -3.03
N ARG A 85 -17.55 20.87 -2.46
CA ARG A 85 -17.87 20.82 -1.01
C ARG A 85 -16.72 20.41 -0.11
N LEU A 86 -15.65 19.86 -0.67
CA LEU A 86 -14.47 19.43 0.06
C LEU A 86 -13.60 20.64 0.38
N SER A 87 -13.42 20.98 1.66
CA SER A 87 -12.64 22.15 2.04
C SER A 87 -11.13 21.94 1.83
N PRO A 88 -10.35 23.01 1.60
CA PRO A 88 -8.89 22.91 1.50
C PRO A 88 -8.23 22.32 2.75
N GLU A 89 -8.77 22.61 3.94
CA GLU A 89 -8.25 22.12 5.22
C GLU A 89 -8.45 20.61 5.38
N ALA A 90 -9.52 20.05 4.81
CA ALA A 90 -9.75 18.61 4.77
C ALA A 90 -8.78 17.88 3.83
N MET A 91 -8.09 18.62 2.95
CA MET A 91 -7.05 18.14 2.05
C MET A 91 -5.64 18.47 2.57
N ALA A 92 -5.50 18.64 3.88
CA ALA A 92 -4.24 18.84 4.56
C ALA A 92 -4.08 17.85 5.73
N PRO A 93 -2.85 17.50 6.13
CA PRO A 93 -2.63 16.62 7.28
C PRO A 93 -3.21 17.23 8.56
N VAL A 94 -3.97 16.43 9.31
CA VAL A 94 -4.57 16.85 10.58
C VAL A 94 -3.45 17.12 11.61
N PRO A 95 -3.38 18.31 12.23
CA PRO A 95 -2.38 18.58 13.25
C PRO A 95 -2.57 17.64 14.44
N SER A 96 -1.49 16.99 14.88
CA SER A 96 -1.45 15.84 15.81
C SER A 96 -1.83 16.14 17.28
N THR A 97 -2.69 17.12 17.54
CA THR A 97 -2.95 17.63 18.90
C THR A 97 -3.97 16.81 19.71
N VAL A 98 -4.61 15.77 19.15
CA VAL A 98 -5.78 15.11 19.78
C VAL A 98 -5.49 13.72 20.38
N THR A 99 -4.38 13.05 20.06
CA THR A 99 -4.24 11.61 20.42
C THR A 99 -3.68 11.33 21.84
N GLN A 100 -3.20 12.32 22.60
CA GLN A 100 -2.59 12.03 23.91
C GLN A 100 -3.56 11.81 25.09
N ASN A 101 -4.87 12.10 24.94
CA ASN A 101 -5.80 12.03 26.09
C ASN A 101 -6.62 10.74 26.24
N GLN A 102 -6.48 9.75 25.35
CA GLN A 102 -7.27 8.51 25.44
C GLN A 102 -6.57 7.41 26.25
N LYS A 103 -5.25 7.48 26.47
CA LYS A 103 -4.49 6.40 27.15
C LYS A 103 -4.50 6.46 28.70
N GLN A 104 -5.12 7.47 29.31
CA GLN A 104 -5.18 7.62 30.78
C GLN A 104 -6.50 7.18 31.43
N ARG A 105 -7.56 6.91 30.67
CA ARG A 105 -8.87 6.55 31.25
C ARG A 105 -9.07 5.06 31.52
N ASP A 106 -8.27 4.18 30.91
CA ASP A 106 -8.49 2.73 30.99
C ASP A 106 -7.65 2.02 32.07
N HIS A 107 -6.96 2.74 32.96
CA HIS A 107 -6.16 2.17 34.07
C HIS A 107 -6.80 2.36 35.46
N ARG A 108 -8.10 2.72 35.54
CA ARG A 108 -8.88 2.69 36.78
C ARG A 108 -10.24 2.05 36.54
N ALA A 109 -10.29 0.72 36.58
CA ALA A 109 -11.47 -0.07 36.92
C ALA A 109 -10.99 -1.37 37.56
#